data_AF-A0A7X9FHY6-F1
#
_entry.id   AF-A0A7X9FHY6-F1
#
_cell.length_a   1.000
_cell.length_b   1.000
_cell.length_c   1.000
_cell.angle_alpha   90.00
_cell.angle_beta   90.00
_cell.angle_gamma   90.00
#
_symmetry.space_group_name_H-M   'P 1'
#
loop_
_entity.id
_entity.type
_entity.pdbx_description
1 polymer ?
#
loop_
_entity_poly.entity_id
_entity_poly.type
_entity_poly.pdbx_seq_one_letter_code
_entity_poly.pdbx_strand_id
1 'polypeptide(L)'
;MAGLFLVGAVSVFAAGDDFFSRQDIDVTGQVLGCRVGDCNGDGKSDVILIVDENNGQRVAKVYLQREGDRFPPTAGQILPLSASTNLVQMADLDGDGRAEVVTVDRQGLWVYRSDGQQLLPSTQPAVAAATIFAGGIERSILPQEFIRVVGGRPVAMVPTAEGFSLWEYRQGKFQTLGQISVNHMVFQDERPAKQFGNQAGGFAMSLPEASSGDANGDQRDDLYLLWPDRLAIFLQNGSGGFDNPPKTFLRFQRTEGDFCQAQLADFDRDGRQDLICSRSLGGVSGAHTEIDFYPADRLAQGDSEGSQHVTLTDACGNLLVDNLDRTGGLELIVPAIELGIISTVKTMITGKTDFHLLVYPIDNLGRPAREPAVRRKLSCRPSFDQANPTASIRVELSGDYDGDGLPDVAFADGNGQLSFYRGAPGEYIQTKASLVLDMPDPDRLQVASLNGDGRSDLIVIHRANAGSCRVTLLVTARIS
;
A
#
# COMPACT_ATOMS: atom_id res chain seq x y z
N MET A 1 -26.56 -63.21 15.77
CA MET A 1 -26.71 -61.85 15.22
C MET A 1 -25.49 -61.05 15.60
N ALA A 2 -24.59 -60.83 14.65
CA ALA A 2 -23.47 -59.90 14.78
C ALA A 2 -23.81 -58.69 13.92
N GLY A 3 -23.91 -57.52 14.54
CA GLY A 3 -24.15 -56.24 13.89
C GLY A 3 -22.99 -55.31 14.18
N LEU A 4 -22.03 -55.30 13.26
CA LEU A 4 -20.99 -54.30 13.11
C LEU A 4 -21.63 -53.08 12.43
N PHE A 5 -21.52 -51.87 12.98
CA PHE A 5 -21.57 -50.66 12.17
C PHE A 5 -20.63 -49.57 12.71
N LEU A 6 -19.81 -49.08 11.78
CA LEU A 6 -18.72 -48.14 11.90
C LEU A 6 -19.15 -46.79 12.50
N VAL A 7 -18.32 -46.28 13.41
CA VAL A 7 -18.21 -44.84 13.68
C VAL A 7 -17.30 -44.25 12.61
N GLY A 8 -17.89 -43.63 11.59
CA GLY A 8 -17.16 -42.76 10.67
C GLY A 8 -17.14 -41.35 11.24
N ALA A 9 -16.09 -41.00 11.98
CA ALA A 9 -15.73 -39.59 12.15
C ALA A 9 -15.16 -39.12 10.81
N VAL A 10 -15.94 -38.37 10.04
CA VAL A 10 -15.38 -37.56 8.96
C VAL A 10 -14.71 -36.38 9.63
N SER A 11 -13.41 -36.48 9.84
CA SER A 11 -12.57 -35.31 10.08
C SER A 11 -12.59 -34.49 8.80
N VAL A 12 -13.36 -33.40 8.79
CA VAL A 12 -13.23 -32.36 7.77
C VAL A 12 -11.94 -31.62 8.10
N PHE A 13 -10.85 -31.92 7.40
CA PHE A 13 -9.77 -30.94 7.26
C PHE A 13 -10.31 -29.76 6.44
N ALA A 14 -9.91 -28.55 6.84
CA ALA A 14 -10.42 -27.30 6.32
C ALA A 14 -9.99 -27.07 4.85
N ALA A 15 -10.94 -26.69 3.99
CA ALA A 15 -10.62 -26.25 2.62
C ALA A 15 -9.71 -25.00 2.58
N GLY A 16 -9.50 -24.32 3.71
CA GLY A 16 -8.55 -23.22 3.84
C GLY A 16 -7.11 -23.65 4.12
N ASP A 17 -6.90 -24.80 4.75
CA ASP A 17 -5.55 -25.28 5.12
C ASP A 17 -4.74 -25.75 3.90
N ASP A 18 -5.42 -26.15 2.81
CA ASP A 18 -4.79 -26.54 1.55
C ASP A 18 -4.30 -25.32 0.73
N PHE A 19 -4.83 -24.12 0.98
CA PHE A 19 -4.48 -22.91 0.24
C PHE A 19 -3.49 -22.05 1.02
N PHE A 20 -3.81 -21.78 2.29
CA PHE A 20 -2.94 -21.06 3.20
C PHE A 20 -2.70 -21.85 4.48
N SER A 21 -1.44 -21.88 4.91
CA SER A 21 -1.12 -22.01 6.30
C SER A 21 -1.41 -20.70 7.04
N ARG A 22 -2.35 -20.75 7.98
CA ARG A 22 -2.69 -19.61 8.85
C ARG A 22 -1.85 -19.62 10.15
N GLN A 23 -1.33 -18.44 10.50
CA GLN A 23 -0.70 -18.20 11.79
C GLN A 23 -1.15 -16.85 12.37
N ASP A 24 -1.64 -16.86 13.60
CA ASP A 24 -2.00 -15.64 14.34
C ASP A 24 -0.86 -15.28 15.32
N ILE A 25 -0.46 -14.01 15.35
CA ILE A 25 0.51 -13.44 16.28
C ILE A 25 -0.20 -12.37 17.12
N ASP A 26 -0.26 -12.58 18.42
CA ASP A 26 -0.81 -11.59 19.36
C ASP A 26 0.29 -10.62 19.80
N VAL A 27 0.11 -9.36 19.43
CA VAL A 27 1.08 -8.29 19.70
C VAL A 27 0.54 -7.41 20.82
N THR A 28 1.27 -7.33 21.93
CA THR A 28 0.98 -6.34 22.98
C THR A 28 1.35 -4.94 22.50
N GLY A 29 0.42 -4.00 22.62
CA GLY A 29 0.51 -2.64 22.09
C GLY A 29 -0.31 -2.45 20.81
N GLN A 30 -0.18 -1.27 20.22
CA GLN A 30 -0.80 -0.93 18.95
C GLN A 30 0.20 -1.12 17.81
N VAL A 31 -0.12 -1.97 16.83
CA VAL A 31 0.67 -2.10 15.60
C VAL A 31 0.38 -0.89 14.71
N LEU A 32 1.41 -0.12 14.41
CA LEU A 32 1.37 1.08 13.58
C LEU A 32 1.72 0.80 12.11
N GLY A 33 2.50 -0.26 11.87
CA GLY A 33 2.95 -0.66 10.56
C GLY A 33 3.62 -2.02 10.57
N CYS A 34 3.65 -2.64 9.39
CA CYS A 34 4.36 -3.88 9.11
C CYS A 34 5.35 -3.61 7.96
N ARG A 35 6.55 -4.19 8.05
CA ARG A 35 7.55 -4.23 6.98
C ARG A 35 8.00 -5.67 6.79
N VAL A 36 8.30 -6.00 5.55
CA VAL A 36 8.63 -7.36 5.12
C VAL A 36 9.91 -7.30 4.28
N GLY A 37 10.84 -8.21 4.54
CA GLY A 37 12.08 -8.36 3.77
C GLY A 37 13.04 -9.33 4.45
N ASP A 38 13.97 -9.89 3.69
CA ASP A 38 14.94 -10.88 4.18
C ASP A 38 16.06 -10.18 4.98
N CYS A 39 15.96 -10.15 6.31
CA CYS A 39 17.00 -9.54 7.14
C CYS A 39 18.18 -10.49 7.34
N ASN A 40 17.96 -11.79 7.36
CA ASN A 40 18.99 -12.75 7.77
C ASN A 40 19.79 -13.34 6.58
N GLY A 41 19.32 -13.12 5.35
CA GLY A 41 19.92 -13.56 4.09
C GLY A 41 19.61 -15.02 3.76
N ASP A 42 18.54 -15.60 4.30
CA ASP A 42 18.16 -17.00 4.09
C ASP A 42 17.26 -17.22 2.85
N GLY A 43 16.93 -16.14 2.14
CA GLY A 43 16.09 -16.13 0.96
C GLY A 43 14.59 -16.10 1.26
N LYS A 44 14.17 -16.01 2.52
CA LYS A 44 12.78 -15.85 2.95
C LYS A 44 12.59 -14.50 3.60
N SER A 45 11.38 -13.97 3.51
CA SER A 45 11.11 -12.68 4.13
C SER A 45 10.82 -12.80 5.62
N ASP A 46 11.42 -11.89 6.38
CA ASP A 46 11.14 -11.66 7.78
C ASP A 46 10.06 -10.59 7.96
N VAL A 47 9.44 -10.55 9.15
CA VAL A 47 8.39 -9.59 9.48
C VAL A 47 8.85 -8.66 10.59
N ILE A 48 8.69 -7.36 10.38
CA ILE A 48 8.97 -6.32 11.37
C ILE A 48 7.70 -5.52 11.64
N LEU A 49 7.25 -5.55 12.89
CA LEU A 49 6.09 -4.80 13.34
C LEU A 49 6.55 -3.57 14.11
N ILE A 50 6.07 -2.39 13.69
CA ILE A 50 6.29 -1.15 14.43
C ILE A 50 5.14 -0.97 15.40
N VAL A 51 5.45 -0.87 16.69
CA VAL A 51 4.47 -0.97 17.76
C VAL A 51 4.65 0.18 18.74
N ASP A 52 3.55 0.87 19.06
CA ASP A 52 3.47 1.67 20.28
C ASP A 52 3.03 0.75 21.42
N GLU A 53 3.94 0.46 22.35
CA GLU A 53 3.66 -0.37 23.50
C GLU A 53 2.81 0.36 24.54
N ASN A 54 2.11 -0.40 25.40
CA ASN A 54 1.23 0.15 26.43
C ASN A 54 1.97 1.00 27.50
N ASN A 55 3.31 0.94 27.52
CA ASN A 55 4.18 1.76 28.37
C ASN A 55 4.58 3.11 27.73
N GLY A 56 4.11 3.41 26.51
CA GLY A 56 4.42 4.62 25.75
C GLY A 56 5.72 4.56 24.94
N GLN A 57 6.40 3.42 24.89
CA GLN A 57 7.59 3.24 24.04
C GLN A 57 7.20 2.80 22.62
N ARG A 58 7.84 3.41 21.62
CA ARG A 58 7.78 2.96 20.24
C ARG A 58 8.92 1.98 19.99
N VAL A 59 8.60 0.80 19.42
CA VAL A 59 9.58 -0.26 19.17
C VAL A 59 9.38 -0.90 17.80
N ALA A 60 10.45 -1.47 17.23
CA ALA A 60 10.34 -2.45 16.15
C ALA A 60 10.48 -3.86 16.75
N LYS A 61 9.44 -4.68 16.58
CA LYS A 61 9.41 -6.09 16.97
C LYS A 61 9.77 -6.95 15.75
N VAL A 62 10.88 -7.66 15.84
CA VAL A 62 11.47 -8.42 14.73
C VAL A 62 11.11 -9.89 14.85
N TYR A 63 10.50 -10.44 13.81
CA TYR A 63 10.06 -11.82 13.68
C TYR A 63 10.78 -12.44 12.49
N LEU A 64 11.92 -13.08 12.77
CA LEU A 64 12.62 -13.83 11.74
C LEU A 64 11.83 -15.09 11.37
N GLN A 65 11.72 -15.38 10.08
CA GLN A 65 11.09 -16.61 9.61
C GLN A 65 11.92 -17.84 10.04
N ARG A 66 11.24 -18.95 10.30
CA ARG A 66 11.84 -20.23 10.73
C ARG A 66 11.50 -21.34 9.74
N GLU A 67 12.08 -22.52 9.96
CA GLU A 67 11.76 -23.73 9.21
C GLU A 67 10.24 -24.00 9.17
N GLY A 68 9.77 -24.53 8.04
CA GLY A 68 8.35 -24.80 7.82
C GLY A 68 7.49 -23.57 7.53
N ASP A 69 8.09 -22.46 7.11
CA ASP A 69 7.41 -21.21 6.75
C ASP A 69 6.54 -20.68 7.91
N ARG A 70 7.16 -20.65 9.11
CA ARG A 70 6.55 -20.26 10.40
C ARG A 70 7.30 -19.10 11.01
N PHE A 71 6.58 -18.30 11.81
CA PHE A 71 7.15 -17.22 12.61
C PHE A 71 7.09 -17.58 14.10
N PRO A 72 8.01 -17.06 14.94
CA PRO A 72 7.90 -17.25 16.38
C PRO A 72 6.66 -16.50 16.93
N PRO A 73 5.96 -17.01 17.96
CA PRO A 73 4.80 -16.33 18.55
C PRO A 73 5.18 -15.03 19.28
N THR A 74 6.46 -14.88 19.63
CA THR A 74 7.03 -13.68 20.24
C THR A 74 8.19 -13.18 19.42
N ALA A 75 8.39 -11.86 19.38
CA ALA A 75 9.51 -11.26 18.67
C ALA A 75 10.85 -11.82 19.16
N GLY A 76 11.74 -12.18 18.23
CA GLY A 76 13.10 -12.63 18.56
C GLY A 76 14.01 -11.48 19.00
N GLN A 77 13.68 -10.27 18.59
CA GLN A 77 14.36 -9.04 18.95
C GLN A 77 13.36 -7.89 19.07
N ILE A 78 13.60 -6.98 20.02
CA ILE A 78 12.84 -5.74 20.18
C ILE A 78 13.84 -4.59 20.13
N LEU A 79 13.70 -3.72 19.12
CA LEU A 79 14.53 -2.55 18.94
C LEU A 79 13.80 -1.31 19.48
N PRO A 80 14.37 -0.56 20.43
CA PRO A 80 13.80 0.72 20.83
C PRO A 80 13.93 1.72 19.69
N LEU A 81 12.83 2.40 19.38
CA LEU A 81 12.77 3.47 18.40
C LEU A 81 12.52 4.80 19.11
N SER A 82 12.96 5.89 18.48
CA SER A 82 12.54 7.23 18.86
C SER A 82 11.03 7.35 18.75
N ALA A 83 10.36 7.95 19.74
CA ALA A 83 8.92 8.22 19.68
C ALA A 83 8.53 9.14 18.51
N SER A 84 9.51 9.81 17.88
CA SER A 84 9.33 10.63 16.68
C SER A 84 9.57 9.89 15.36
N THR A 85 9.79 8.57 15.39
CA THR A 85 9.97 7.74 14.18
C THR A 85 8.66 7.67 13.41
N ASN A 86 8.63 8.18 12.17
CA ASN A 86 7.42 8.24 11.35
C ASN A 86 7.55 7.54 10.00
N LEU A 87 8.77 7.28 9.54
CA LEU A 87 9.03 6.47 8.36
C LEU A 87 9.88 5.28 8.75
N VAL A 88 9.55 4.13 8.19
CA VAL A 88 10.33 2.90 8.28
C VAL A 88 10.31 2.25 6.91
N GLN A 89 11.44 1.75 6.44
CA GLN A 89 11.56 0.99 5.20
C GLN A 89 12.59 -0.11 5.40
N MET A 90 12.39 -1.24 4.73
CA MET A 90 13.39 -2.28 4.61
C MET A 90 14.04 -2.21 3.24
N ALA A 91 15.36 -2.23 3.17
CA ALA A 91 16.10 -2.15 1.93
C ALA A 91 17.49 -2.76 2.10
N ASP A 92 17.94 -3.55 1.13
CA ASP A 92 19.35 -3.96 1.02
C ASP A 92 20.16 -2.78 0.46
N LEU A 93 20.85 -2.06 1.34
CA LEU A 93 21.56 -0.83 0.97
C LEU A 93 22.92 -1.12 0.35
N ASP A 94 23.63 -2.16 0.81
CA ASP A 94 24.98 -2.49 0.34
C ASP A 94 25.06 -3.66 -0.64
N GLY A 95 23.92 -4.25 -1.00
CA GLY A 95 23.81 -5.31 -2.01
C GLY A 95 24.31 -6.65 -1.52
N ASP A 96 24.31 -6.89 -0.20
CA ASP A 96 24.82 -8.12 0.41
C ASP A 96 23.77 -9.23 0.51
N GLY A 97 22.54 -8.96 0.07
CA GLY A 97 21.40 -9.85 0.11
C GLY A 97 20.60 -9.81 1.41
N ARG A 98 21.00 -9.00 2.40
CA ARG A 98 20.26 -8.77 3.65
C ARG A 98 19.65 -7.38 3.64
N ALA A 99 18.37 -7.30 3.97
CA ALA A 99 17.68 -6.05 4.16
C ALA A 99 18.09 -5.39 5.48
N GLU A 100 18.48 -4.12 5.42
CA GLU A 100 18.51 -3.23 6.57
C GLU A 100 17.13 -2.71 6.92
N VAL A 101 16.96 -2.31 8.18
CA VAL A 101 15.86 -1.42 8.57
C VAL A 101 16.37 0.00 8.58
N VAL A 102 15.71 0.85 7.82
CA VAL A 102 15.98 2.28 7.77
C VAL A 102 14.78 3.01 8.36
N THR A 103 15.03 3.98 9.23
CA THR A 103 13.98 4.80 9.84
C THR A 103 14.27 6.27 9.69
N VAL A 104 13.22 7.10 9.71
CA VAL A 104 13.34 8.56 9.80
C VAL A 104 12.56 9.06 11.00
N ASP A 105 13.25 9.81 11.85
CA ASP A 105 12.69 10.47 13.03
C ASP A 105 12.96 11.99 12.98
N ARG A 106 12.77 12.70 14.10
CA ARG A 106 13.03 14.14 14.18
C ARG A 106 14.49 14.54 13.90
N GLN A 107 15.45 13.68 14.21
CA GLN A 107 16.88 13.98 14.14
C GLN A 107 17.50 13.61 12.79
N GLY A 108 16.82 12.75 12.02
CA GLY A 108 17.21 12.42 10.66
C GLY A 108 16.95 10.95 10.34
N LEU A 109 17.83 10.37 9.53
CA LEU A 109 17.74 8.99 9.06
C LEU A 109 18.68 8.08 9.85
N TRP A 110 18.17 6.93 10.28
CA TRP A 110 18.87 5.91 11.04
C TRP A 110 18.90 4.59 10.26
N VAL A 111 19.99 3.84 10.38
CA VAL A 111 20.15 2.54 9.73
C VAL A 111 20.45 1.49 10.80
N TYR A 112 19.67 0.42 10.83
CA TYR A 112 19.87 -0.75 11.66
C TYR A 112 20.38 -1.87 10.76
N ARG A 113 21.68 -2.13 10.82
CA ARG A 113 22.36 -3.10 9.94
C ARG A 113 22.06 -4.53 10.37
N SER A 114 21.88 -5.45 9.44
CA SER A 114 21.80 -6.87 9.79
C SER A 114 23.19 -7.51 9.83
N ASP A 115 23.45 -8.33 10.85
CA ASP A 115 24.61 -9.22 10.90
C ASP A 115 24.28 -10.67 10.46
N GLY A 116 23.06 -10.88 9.93
CA GLY A 116 22.54 -12.19 9.56
C GLY A 116 21.88 -12.94 10.72
N GLN A 117 21.91 -12.43 11.95
CA GLN A 117 21.20 -13.00 13.10
C GLN A 117 20.33 -11.97 13.81
N GLN A 118 20.76 -10.71 13.86
CA GLN A 118 20.10 -9.61 14.53
C GLN A 118 20.31 -8.31 13.76
N LEU A 119 19.40 -7.37 14.00
CA LEU A 119 19.58 -5.99 13.59
C LEU A 119 20.39 -5.23 14.65
N LEU A 120 21.49 -4.63 14.24
CA LEU A 120 22.38 -3.89 15.11
C LEU A 120 21.83 -2.48 15.35
N PRO A 121 21.67 -2.04 16.62
CA PRO A 121 21.21 -0.69 16.92
C PRO A 121 22.25 0.34 16.48
N SER A 122 21.79 1.48 15.96
CA SER A 122 22.65 2.64 15.71
C SER A 122 22.66 3.60 16.90
N THR A 123 23.83 4.14 17.24
CA THR A 123 24.00 5.14 18.31
C THR A 123 23.94 6.57 17.82
N GLN A 124 23.98 6.79 16.50
CA GLN A 124 23.89 8.10 15.86
C GLN A 124 23.16 8.00 14.51
N PRO A 125 22.52 9.07 14.02
CA PRO A 125 21.87 9.03 12.72
C PRO A 125 22.91 8.84 11.61
N ALA A 126 22.56 8.05 10.60
CA ALA A 126 23.36 7.90 9.38
C ALA A 126 23.31 9.18 8.53
N VAL A 127 22.23 9.94 8.64
CA VAL A 127 22.08 11.30 8.13
C VAL A 127 21.49 12.17 9.23
N ALA A 128 22.26 13.13 9.73
CA ALA A 128 21.77 14.13 10.68
C ALA A 128 21.11 15.29 9.93
N ALA A 129 19.78 15.34 9.93
CA ALA A 129 18.99 16.38 9.28
C ALA A 129 17.71 16.64 10.07
N ALA A 130 17.43 17.90 10.40
CA ALA A 130 16.18 18.28 11.04
C ALA A 130 15.02 18.00 10.09
N THR A 131 14.16 17.06 10.46
CA THR A 131 13.04 16.66 9.61
C THR A 131 11.79 17.47 9.92
N ILE A 132 10.76 17.33 9.08
CA ILE A 132 9.44 17.91 9.36
C ILE A 132 8.72 17.26 10.55
N PHE A 133 9.27 16.17 11.10
CA PHE A 133 8.68 15.46 12.22
C PHE A 133 9.08 16.11 13.55
N ALA A 134 8.21 16.97 14.09
CA ALA A 134 8.40 17.52 15.44
C ALA A 134 8.19 16.47 16.55
N GLY A 135 7.46 15.39 16.25
CA GLY A 135 7.11 14.28 17.13
C GLY A 135 6.53 13.11 16.34
N GLY A 136 6.07 12.06 17.03
CA GLY A 136 5.41 10.92 16.40
C GLY A 136 4.01 11.29 15.90
N ILE A 137 3.66 10.84 14.70
CA ILE A 137 2.28 10.84 14.23
C ILE A 137 1.53 9.80 15.07
N GLU A 138 0.38 10.23 15.61
CA GLU A 138 -0.41 9.40 16.49
C GLU A 138 -0.88 8.15 15.73
N ARG A 139 -0.67 6.96 16.33
CA ARG A 139 -1.25 5.69 15.86
C ARG A 139 -0.86 5.27 14.44
N SER A 140 0.24 5.80 13.88
CA SER A 140 0.65 5.45 12.51
C SER A 140 2.15 5.55 12.28
N ILE A 141 2.60 4.76 11.31
CA ILE A 141 3.84 4.95 10.55
C ILE A 141 3.39 5.23 9.11
N LEU A 142 3.97 6.27 8.51
CA LEU A 142 3.66 6.61 7.12
C LEU A 142 4.02 5.43 6.21
N PRO A 143 3.13 5.05 5.28
CA PRO A 143 3.37 3.92 4.38
C PRO A 143 4.37 4.24 3.28
N GLN A 144 4.66 5.52 3.04
CA GLN A 144 5.58 5.95 1.98
C GLN A 144 6.97 5.38 2.20
N GLU A 145 7.49 4.79 1.13
CA GLU A 145 8.89 4.49 1.01
C GLU A 145 9.66 5.79 0.69
N PHE A 146 10.84 5.90 1.26
CA PHE A 146 11.68 7.10 1.20
C PHE A 146 13.10 6.77 0.71
N ILE A 147 13.39 5.51 0.40
CA ILE A 147 14.57 5.07 -0.32
C ILE A 147 14.13 4.51 -1.68
N ARG A 148 14.74 5.01 -2.74
CA ARG A 148 14.49 4.61 -4.13
C ARG A 148 15.80 4.27 -4.81
N VAL A 149 15.75 3.34 -5.77
CA VAL A 149 16.88 3.12 -6.67
C VAL A 149 16.81 4.15 -7.79
N VAL A 150 17.85 4.98 -7.90
CA VAL A 150 18.00 6.00 -8.95
C VAL A 150 19.38 5.79 -9.58
N GLY A 151 19.43 5.58 -10.90
CA GLY A 151 20.67 5.31 -11.61
C GLY A 151 21.39 4.08 -11.08
N GLY A 152 20.63 3.08 -10.62
CA GLY A 152 21.15 1.83 -10.03
C GLY A 152 21.70 1.97 -8.60
N ARG A 153 21.43 3.08 -7.90
CA ARG A 153 21.94 3.31 -6.53
C ARG A 153 20.80 3.69 -5.57
N PRO A 154 20.83 3.24 -4.30
CA PRO A 154 19.85 3.68 -3.32
C PRO A 154 20.01 5.16 -2.99
N VAL A 155 18.91 5.91 -3.11
CA VAL A 155 18.79 7.32 -2.78
C VAL A 155 17.70 7.48 -1.73
N ALA A 156 18.07 7.97 -0.55
CA ALA A 156 17.17 8.35 0.52
C ALA A 156 16.69 9.79 0.36
N MET A 157 15.40 9.99 0.58
CA MET A 157 14.71 11.27 0.56
C MET A 157 14.25 11.62 1.98
N VAL A 158 15.01 12.46 2.66
CA VAL A 158 14.70 12.85 4.04
C VAL A 158 13.83 14.13 4.02
N PRO A 159 12.58 14.09 4.51
CA PRO A 159 11.68 15.23 4.46
C PRO A 159 12.12 16.34 5.42
N THR A 160 12.38 17.53 4.89
CA THR A 160 12.83 18.73 5.62
C THR A 160 11.83 19.87 5.45
N ALA A 161 11.95 20.95 6.22
CA ALA A 161 11.04 22.09 6.11
C ALA A 161 10.98 22.73 4.70
N GLU A 162 12.03 22.57 3.90
CA GLU A 162 12.15 23.15 2.56
C GLU A 162 11.78 22.17 1.42
N GLY A 163 11.42 20.92 1.74
CA GLY A 163 11.14 19.86 0.77
C GLY A 163 11.82 18.56 1.18
N PHE A 164 12.76 18.05 0.38
CA PHE A 164 13.50 16.81 0.68
C PHE A 164 15.00 17.02 0.50
N SER A 165 15.77 16.61 1.50
CA SER A 165 17.22 16.44 1.33
C SER A 165 17.49 15.05 0.77
N LEU A 166 18.35 14.98 -0.25
CA LEU A 166 18.62 13.77 -1.02
C LEU A 166 20.00 13.22 -0.65
N TRP A 167 20.05 11.92 -0.41
CA TRP A 167 21.24 11.23 0.08
C TRP A 167 21.41 9.91 -0.64
N GLU A 168 22.51 9.76 -1.34
CA GLU A 168 22.83 8.53 -2.04
C GLU A 168 23.71 7.63 -1.18
N TYR A 169 23.39 6.34 -1.16
CA TYR A 169 24.19 5.37 -0.44
C TYR A 169 25.33 4.85 -1.32
N ARG A 170 26.58 5.09 -0.89
CA ARG A 170 27.80 4.64 -1.58
C ARG A 170 28.87 4.26 -0.56
N GLN A 171 29.50 3.11 -0.77
CA GLN A 171 30.64 2.64 0.04
C GLN A 171 30.30 2.59 1.55
N GLY A 172 29.13 2.06 1.90
CA GLY A 172 28.72 1.86 3.29
C GLY A 172 28.20 3.11 4.02
N LYS A 173 27.99 4.24 3.32
CA LYS A 173 27.52 5.48 3.92
C LYS A 173 26.65 6.29 2.97
N PHE A 174 25.78 7.12 3.53
CA PHE A 174 25.03 8.14 2.80
C PHE A 174 25.91 9.35 2.48
N GLN A 175 25.82 9.84 1.25
CA GLN A 175 26.49 11.04 0.74
C GLN A 175 25.43 11.99 0.19
N THR A 176 25.58 13.30 0.41
CA THR A 176 24.58 14.27 -0.04
C THR A 176 24.56 14.36 -1.57
N LEU A 177 23.37 14.30 -2.16
CA LEU A 177 23.09 14.63 -3.56
C LEU A 177 22.57 16.05 -3.73
N GLY A 178 22.08 16.66 -2.64
CA GLY A 178 21.53 18.01 -2.63
C GLY A 178 20.14 18.05 -1.99
N GLN A 179 19.34 19.01 -2.42
CA GLN A 179 18.00 19.24 -1.90
C GLN A 179 17.06 19.62 -3.04
N ILE A 180 15.84 19.12 -2.97
CA ILE A 180 14.73 19.48 -3.85
C ILE A 180 13.65 20.21 -3.07
N SER A 181 13.13 21.29 -3.66
CA SER A 181 12.17 22.16 -2.99
C SER A 181 10.75 21.92 -3.48
N VAL A 182 9.89 21.49 -2.55
CA VAL A 182 8.47 21.25 -2.79
C VAL A 182 7.70 21.38 -1.47
N ASN A 183 6.50 21.95 -1.53
CA ASN A 183 5.68 22.11 -0.34
C ASN A 183 5.09 20.77 0.09
N HIS A 184 5.31 20.41 1.35
CA HIS A 184 4.65 19.26 1.98
C HIS A 184 3.14 19.43 2.00
N MET A 185 2.41 18.33 1.82
CA MET A 185 0.96 18.34 1.90
C MET A 185 0.53 18.14 3.36
N VAL A 186 -0.11 19.16 3.92
CA VAL A 186 -0.70 19.16 5.26
C VAL A 186 -2.17 19.53 5.12
N PHE A 187 -3.06 18.73 5.69
CA PHE A 187 -4.50 18.94 5.64
C PHE A 187 -5.10 18.75 7.03
N GLN A 188 -6.29 19.31 7.27
CA GLN A 188 -6.98 19.11 8.53
C GLN A 188 -7.62 17.71 8.54
N ASP A 189 -7.39 16.94 9.61
CA ASP A 189 -8.05 15.66 9.82
C ASP A 189 -9.52 15.94 10.20
N GLU A 190 -10.42 15.87 9.22
CA GLU A 190 -11.87 16.02 9.43
C GLU A 190 -12.43 14.78 10.12
N ARG A 191 -12.25 14.70 11.45
CA ARG A 191 -12.97 13.70 12.25
C ARG A 191 -14.43 14.16 12.40
N PRO A 192 -15.43 13.35 12.02
CA PRO A 192 -16.82 13.78 12.05
C PRO A 192 -17.28 14.14 13.47
N ALA A 193 -18.00 15.25 13.57
CA ALA A 193 -18.40 15.98 14.78
C ALA A 193 -19.28 15.21 15.80
N LYS A 194 -19.52 13.90 15.63
CA LYS A 194 -20.27 13.08 16.60
C LYS A 194 -19.45 12.67 17.83
N GLN A 195 -18.15 12.96 17.88
CA GLN A 195 -17.33 12.84 19.10
C GLN A 195 -17.37 14.15 19.90
N PHE A 196 -18.51 14.49 20.51
CA PHE A 196 -18.54 15.51 21.57
C PHE A 196 -17.95 14.90 22.85
N GLY A 197 -16.62 15.06 22.98
CA GLY A 197 -15.85 14.67 24.15
C GLY A 197 -14.33 14.71 23.89
N ASN A 198 -13.71 15.88 24.11
CA ASN A 198 -12.26 16.08 24.31
C ASN A 198 -11.25 15.50 23.29
N GLN A 199 -11.45 15.68 21.98
CA GLN A 199 -10.35 15.55 21.00
C GLN A 199 -10.45 16.68 19.97
N ALA A 200 -9.44 17.57 19.97
CA ALA A 200 -9.31 18.69 19.04
C ALA A 200 -9.02 18.20 17.61
N GLY A 201 -9.41 18.99 16.59
CA GLY A 201 -9.01 18.74 15.20
C GLY A 201 -7.49 18.60 15.07
N GLY A 202 -7.04 17.58 14.34
CA GLY A 202 -5.63 17.33 14.06
C GLY A 202 -5.24 17.86 12.68
N PHE A 203 -3.94 18.00 12.45
CA PHE A 203 -3.39 18.10 11.09
C PHE A 203 -2.86 16.72 10.70
N ALA A 204 -3.23 16.27 9.51
CA ALA A 204 -2.65 15.11 8.86
C ALA A 204 -1.64 15.57 7.80
N MET A 205 -0.67 14.71 7.54
CA MET A 205 0.39 14.95 6.56
C MET A 205 0.40 13.81 5.55
N SER A 206 0.62 14.15 4.29
CA SER A 206 0.86 13.17 3.24
C SER A 206 2.19 13.48 2.55
N LEU A 207 3.06 12.48 2.57
CA LEU A 207 4.27 12.47 1.77
C LEU A 207 3.95 11.93 0.38
N PRO A 208 4.71 12.36 -0.65
CA PRO A 208 4.54 11.84 -1.99
C PRO A 208 4.96 10.37 -2.05
N GLU A 209 4.33 9.64 -2.96
CA GLU A 209 4.97 8.47 -3.54
C GLU A 209 6.09 8.94 -4.46
N ALA A 210 7.30 8.42 -4.25
CA ALA A 210 8.43 8.68 -5.11
C ALA A 210 8.55 7.57 -6.16
N SER A 211 8.88 7.92 -7.38
CA SER A 211 9.31 6.96 -8.41
C SER A 211 10.42 7.59 -9.25
N SER A 212 11.15 6.76 -9.98
CA SER A 212 12.22 7.20 -10.88
C SER A 212 12.02 6.66 -12.29
N GLY A 213 12.49 7.42 -13.28
CA GLY A 213 12.40 7.05 -14.70
C GLY A 213 12.83 8.20 -15.60
N ASP A 214 13.07 7.93 -16.87
CA ASP A 214 13.51 8.95 -17.84
C ASP A 214 12.31 9.79 -18.30
N ALA A 215 12.14 10.99 -17.74
CA ALA A 215 11.01 11.86 -18.07
C ALA A 215 11.23 12.67 -19.36
N ASN A 216 12.49 12.90 -19.74
CA ASN A 216 12.85 13.84 -20.81
C ASN A 216 13.52 13.17 -22.03
N GLY A 217 13.77 11.86 -21.98
CA GLY A 217 14.42 11.08 -23.04
C GLY A 217 15.94 11.15 -23.06
N ASP A 218 16.59 11.60 -21.97
CA ASP A 218 18.05 11.75 -21.89
C ASP A 218 18.80 10.52 -21.32
N GLN A 219 18.06 9.43 -21.07
CA GLN A 219 18.53 8.16 -20.50
C GLN A 219 19.06 8.28 -19.07
N ARG A 220 18.61 9.26 -18.31
CA ARG A 220 18.85 9.36 -16.86
C ARG A 220 17.55 9.19 -16.11
N ASP A 221 17.67 8.60 -14.92
CA ASP A 221 16.54 8.47 -14.02
C ASP A 221 16.21 9.83 -13.39
N ASP A 222 15.14 10.46 -13.87
CA ASP A 222 14.50 11.62 -13.25
C ASP A 222 13.67 11.18 -12.03
N LEU A 223 13.31 12.13 -11.18
CA LEU A 223 12.56 11.87 -9.95
C LEU A 223 11.14 12.42 -10.05
N TYR A 224 10.16 11.56 -9.87
CA TYR A 224 8.73 11.89 -9.79
C TYR A 224 8.30 11.86 -8.34
N LEU A 225 7.62 12.92 -7.89
CA LEU A 225 6.95 13.00 -6.60
C LEU A 225 5.45 13.15 -6.82
N LEU A 226 4.71 12.08 -6.55
CA LEU A 226 3.27 12.00 -6.74
C LEU A 226 2.52 12.10 -5.41
N TRP A 227 1.66 13.10 -5.28
CA TRP A 227 0.66 13.16 -4.23
C TRP A 227 -0.71 12.82 -4.81
N PRO A 228 -1.71 12.57 -3.95
CA PRO A 228 -3.08 12.43 -4.36
C PRO A 228 -3.67 13.62 -5.13
N ASP A 229 -3.07 14.82 -5.14
CA ASP A 229 -3.62 16.02 -5.79
C ASP A 229 -2.67 16.74 -6.77
N ARG A 230 -1.39 16.33 -6.80
CA ARG A 230 -0.34 16.98 -7.60
C ARG A 230 0.82 16.05 -7.93
N LEU A 231 1.56 16.41 -8.97
CA LEU A 231 2.79 15.78 -9.41
C LEU A 231 3.91 16.82 -9.51
N ALA A 232 5.12 16.46 -9.07
CA ALA A 232 6.34 17.20 -9.36
C ALA A 232 7.38 16.28 -10.03
N ILE A 233 8.02 16.75 -11.10
CA ILE A 233 9.09 16.03 -11.80
C ILE A 233 10.37 16.86 -11.73
N PHE A 234 11.43 16.25 -11.23
CA PHE A 234 12.76 16.84 -11.10
C PHE A 234 13.72 16.13 -12.04
N LEU A 235 14.30 16.87 -12.99
CA LEU A 235 15.23 16.28 -13.96
C LEU A 235 16.59 16.02 -13.32
N GLN A 236 17.19 14.88 -13.63
CA GLN A 236 18.52 14.53 -13.15
C GLN A 236 19.60 15.26 -13.96
N ASN A 237 20.46 16.00 -13.27
CA ASN A 237 21.57 16.72 -13.90
C ASN A 237 22.82 15.82 -14.04
N GLY A 238 23.84 16.32 -14.75
CA GLY A 238 25.06 15.55 -15.05
C GLY A 238 25.93 15.18 -13.85
N SER A 239 25.62 15.70 -12.65
CA SER A 239 26.31 15.36 -11.41
C SER A 239 25.60 14.27 -10.60
N GLY A 240 24.42 13.81 -11.04
CA GLY A 240 23.56 12.87 -10.33
C GLY A 240 22.61 13.50 -9.31
N GLY A 241 22.71 14.82 -9.09
CA GLY A 241 21.69 15.59 -8.39
C GLY A 241 20.50 15.91 -9.30
N PHE A 242 19.55 16.68 -8.79
CA PHE A 242 18.34 17.05 -9.51
C PHE A 242 18.21 18.56 -9.66
N ASP A 243 17.62 19.00 -10.77
CA ASP A 243 17.22 20.39 -10.97
C ASP A 243 16.26 20.82 -9.87
N ASN A 244 16.42 22.04 -9.35
CA ASN A 244 15.56 22.61 -8.31
C ASN A 244 15.33 24.10 -8.63
N PRO A 245 14.09 24.58 -8.83
CA PRO A 245 12.77 23.93 -8.64
C PRO A 245 12.48 22.78 -9.62
N PRO A 246 11.39 21.99 -9.42
CA PRO A 246 11.02 20.94 -10.36
C PRO A 246 10.77 21.51 -11.77
N LYS A 247 11.11 20.71 -12.78
CA LYS A 247 10.84 21.04 -14.19
C LYS A 247 9.34 21.09 -14.47
N THR A 248 8.60 20.13 -13.93
CA THR A 248 7.16 20.02 -14.05
C THR A 248 6.53 20.07 -12.67
N PHE A 249 5.49 20.88 -12.51
CA PHE A 249 4.65 20.87 -11.32
C PHE A 249 3.19 21.00 -11.74
N LEU A 250 2.42 19.92 -11.59
CA LEU A 250 1.03 19.81 -12.03
C LEU A 250 0.13 19.64 -10.83
N ARG A 251 -0.94 20.44 -10.74
CA ARG A 251 -2.03 20.25 -9.78
C ARG A 251 -3.25 19.78 -10.55
N PHE A 252 -3.80 18.65 -10.14
CA PHE A 252 -4.96 18.07 -10.80
C PHE A 252 -6.24 18.24 -9.99
N GLN A 253 -6.16 18.54 -8.68
CA GLN A 253 -7.30 19.05 -7.93
C GLN A 253 -7.76 20.40 -8.53
N ARG A 254 -9.04 20.48 -8.89
CA ARG A 254 -9.63 21.69 -9.49
C ARG A 254 -10.47 22.49 -8.49
N THR A 255 -11.15 21.80 -7.57
CA THR A 255 -11.98 22.43 -6.53
C THR A 255 -11.60 21.92 -5.15
N GLU A 256 -11.77 22.78 -4.15
CA GLU A 256 -11.60 22.42 -2.74
C GLU A 256 -12.66 21.37 -2.34
N GLY A 257 -12.22 20.23 -1.80
CA GLY A 257 -13.08 19.11 -1.41
C GLY A 257 -13.14 17.95 -2.43
N ASP A 258 -12.55 18.09 -3.61
CA ASP A 258 -12.43 16.98 -4.57
C ASP A 258 -11.58 15.86 -3.97
N PHE A 259 -12.08 14.63 -3.95
CA PHE A 259 -11.26 13.47 -3.60
C PHE A 259 -10.49 13.04 -4.84
N CYS A 260 -9.18 13.30 -4.82
CA CYS A 260 -8.30 13.05 -5.94
C CYS A 260 -7.43 11.83 -5.67
N GLN A 261 -7.14 11.07 -6.71
CA GLN A 261 -6.11 10.04 -6.69
C GLN A 261 -5.35 10.01 -8.00
N ALA A 262 -4.15 9.44 -7.98
CA ALA A 262 -3.36 9.29 -9.16
C ALA A 262 -2.44 8.07 -9.10
N GLN A 263 -2.06 7.58 -10.27
CA GLN A 263 -1.05 6.55 -10.45
C GLN A 263 -0.13 6.91 -11.60
N LEU A 264 1.16 6.60 -11.43
CA LEU A 264 2.18 6.69 -12.46
C LEU A 264 2.55 5.29 -12.93
N ALA A 265 2.57 5.07 -14.24
CA ALA A 265 3.19 3.91 -14.86
C ALA A 265 3.44 4.20 -16.34
N ASP A 266 4.26 3.39 -16.99
CA ASP A 266 4.44 3.41 -18.44
C ASP A 266 3.25 2.69 -19.11
N PHE A 267 2.16 3.43 -19.34
CA PHE A 267 0.89 2.85 -19.80
C PHE A 267 0.91 2.56 -21.30
N ASP A 268 1.66 3.34 -22.09
CA ASP A 268 1.81 3.16 -23.54
C ASP A 268 3.06 2.36 -23.96
N ARG A 269 3.92 2.00 -23.00
CA ARG A 269 5.16 1.23 -23.18
C ARG A 269 6.23 1.97 -23.99
N ASP A 270 6.26 3.29 -23.89
CA ASP A 270 7.30 4.13 -24.50
C ASP A 270 8.57 4.24 -23.63
N GLY A 271 8.56 3.67 -22.42
CA GLY A 271 9.66 3.68 -21.47
C GLY A 271 9.64 4.87 -20.50
N ARG A 272 8.62 5.74 -20.58
CA ARG A 272 8.46 6.92 -19.73
C ARG A 272 7.18 6.80 -18.92
N GLN A 273 7.13 7.48 -17.77
CA GLN A 273 5.95 7.38 -16.90
C GLN A 273 4.83 8.31 -17.40
N ASP A 274 3.68 7.72 -17.64
CA ASP A 274 2.40 8.37 -17.85
C ASP A 274 1.63 8.48 -16.52
N LEU A 275 0.59 9.32 -16.50
CA LEU A 275 -0.23 9.57 -15.30
C LEU A 275 -1.71 9.32 -15.59
N ILE A 276 -2.36 8.51 -14.75
CA ILE A 276 -3.82 8.44 -14.64
C ILE A 276 -4.23 9.11 -13.34
N CYS A 277 -5.24 9.98 -13.39
CA CYS A 277 -5.80 10.66 -12.24
C CYS A 277 -7.31 10.41 -12.17
N SER A 278 -7.87 10.19 -10.97
CA SER A 278 -9.31 10.30 -10.72
C SER A 278 -9.65 11.48 -9.81
N ARG A 279 -10.85 12.04 -10.04
CA ARG A 279 -11.49 13.06 -9.21
C ARG A 279 -12.91 12.65 -8.92
N SER A 280 -13.19 12.29 -7.67
CA SER A 280 -14.55 12.04 -7.20
C SER A 280 -15.17 13.35 -6.71
N LEU A 281 -16.29 13.72 -7.31
CA LEU A 281 -17.04 14.96 -7.12
C LEU A 281 -18.43 14.66 -6.57
N GLY A 282 -18.96 15.56 -5.74
CA GLY A 282 -20.31 15.45 -5.16
C GLY A 282 -20.41 14.54 -3.93
N GLY A 283 -21.59 14.53 -3.30
CA GLY A 283 -21.90 13.70 -2.13
C GLY A 283 -22.75 12.47 -2.45
N VAL A 284 -23.26 11.77 -1.43
CA VAL A 284 -24.05 10.53 -1.55
C VAL A 284 -25.23 10.60 -2.54
N SER A 285 -25.77 11.80 -2.80
CA SER A 285 -26.92 12.02 -3.69
C SER A 285 -26.58 12.24 -5.17
N GLY A 286 -25.30 12.33 -5.54
CA GLY A 286 -24.87 12.65 -6.91
C GLY A 286 -23.38 12.53 -7.14
N ALA A 287 -22.74 11.56 -6.46
CA ALA A 287 -21.33 11.28 -6.60
C ALA A 287 -21.03 10.86 -8.05
N HIS A 288 -20.03 11.46 -8.65
CA HIS A 288 -19.49 11.02 -9.93
C HIS A 288 -17.97 11.12 -9.89
N THR A 289 -17.31 10.26 -10.65
CA THR A 289 -15.85 10.23 -10.72
C THR A 289 -15.41 10.57 -12.13
N GLU A 290 -14.55 11.56 -12.25
CA GLU A 290 -13.86 11.92 -13.49
C GLU A 290 -12.49 11.24 -13.51
N ILE A 291 -12.08 10.66 -14.63
CA ILE A 291 -10.76 10.05 -14.81
C ILE A 291 -10.08 10.74 -15.99
N ASP A 292 -8.91 11.33 -15.73
CA ASP A 292 -8.09 12.05 -16.70
C ASP A 292 -6.76 11.30 -16.93
N PHE A 293 -6.33 11.20 -18.19
CA PHE A 293 -5.07 10.55 -18.59
C PHE A 293 -4.07 11.57 -19.17
N TYR A 294 -2.82 11.53 -18.73
CA TYR A 294 -1.73 12.41 -19.15
C TYR A 294 -0.53 11.59 -19.64
N PRO A 295 -0.24 11.56 -20.96
CA PRO A 295 0.93 10.89 -21.48
C PRO A 295 2.22 11.62 -21.09
N ALA A 296 3.35 10.90 -21.05
CA ALA A 296 4.66 11.41 -20.64
C ALA A 296 5.06 12.72 -21.34
N ASP A 297 4.82 12.83 -22.66
CA ASP A 297 5.14 14.05 -23.43
C ASP A 297 4.38 15.29 -22.93
N ARG A 298 3.13 15.13 -22.47
CA ARG A 298 2.32 16.21 -21.88
C ARG A 298 2.86 16.58 -20.50
N LEU A 299 3.24 15.57 -19.71
CA LEU A 299 3.84 15.77 -18.39
C LEU A 299 5.17 16.53 -18.49
N ALA A 300 6.03 16.17 -19.43
CA ALA A 300 7.30 16.86 -19.68
C ALA A 300 7.12 18.34 -20.09
N GLN A 301 5.97 18.68 -20.68
CA GLN A 301 5.60 20.04 -21.08
C GLN A 301 4.89 20.83 -19.96
N GLY A 302 4.52 20.17 -18.86
CA GLY A 302 3.74 20.79 -17.79
C GLY A 302 2.30 21.11 -18.18
N ASP A 303 1.72 20.30 -19.06
CA ASP A 303 0.31 20.44 -19.45
C ASP A 303 -0.64 19.92 -18.36
N SER A 304 -1.57 20.77 -17.93
CA SER A 304 -2.58 20.46 -16.92
C SER A 304 -3.89 19.93 -17.48
N GLU A 305 -4.06 19.87 -18.80
CA GLU A 305 -5.23 19.28 -19.43
C GLU A 305 -4.99 17.81 -19.80
N GLY A 306 -5.85 16.94 -19.26
CA GLY A 306 -5.86 15.51 -19.61
C GLY A 306 -6.14 15.30 -21.10
N SER A 307 -5.46 14.34 -21.70
CA SER A 307 -5.61 13.97 -23.11
C SER A 307 -6.90 13.18 -23.40
N GLN A 308 -7.46 12.53 -22.37
CA GLN A 308 -8.73 11.83 -22.39
C GLN A 308 -9.44 11.95 -21.04
N HIS A 309 -10.77 11.92 -21.10
CA HIS A 309 -11.66 11.99 -19.95
C HIS A 309 -12.69 10.85 -19.96
N VAL A 310 -12.87 10.18 -18.82
CA VAL A 310 -13.92 9.17 -18.59
C VAL A 310 -14.74 9.59 -17.36
N THR A 311 -16.06 9.46 -17.43
CA THR A 311 -16.96 9.82 -16.31
C THR A 311 -17.71 8.60 -15.79
N LEU A 312 -17.66 8.38 -14.49
CA LEU A 312 -18.36 7.33 -13.76
C LEU A 312 -19.45 7.94 -12.89
N THR A 313 -20.62 7.30 -12.82
CA THR A 313 -21.73 7.74 -11.96
C THR A 313 -21.71 7.11 -10.57
N ASP A 314 -20.73 6.24 -10.29
CA ASP A 314 -20.58 5.53 -9.02
C ASP A 314 -19.53 6.23 -8.14
N ALA A 315 -19.62 6.03 -6.82
CA ALA A 315 -18.57 6.47 -5.90
C ALA A 315 -17.40 5.48 -5.95
N CYS A 316 -16.21 5.99 -6.27
CA CYS A 316 -15.03 5.16 -6.49
C CYS A 316 -14.07 5.20 -5.30
N GLY A 317 -13.48 4.05 -5.00
CA GLY A 317 -12.37 3.88 -4.07
C GLY A 317 -11.03 4.08 -4.76
N ASN A 318 -10.00 3.36 -4.30
CA ASN A 318 -8.66 3.55 -4.82
C ASN A 318 -8.52 3.09 -6.28
N LEU A 319 -7.94 3.90 -7.16
CA LEU A 319 -7.51 3.43 -8.48
C LEU A 319 -6.43 2.37 -8.31
N LEU A 320 -6.53 1.32 -9.13
CA LEU A 320 -5.53 0.26 -9.21
C LEU A 320 -5.23 0.04 -10.70
N VAL A 321 -3.97 -0.12 -11.07
CA VAL A 321 -3.58 -0.52 -12.42
C VAL A 321 -2.68 -1.74 -12.34
N ASP A 322 -3.04 -2.76 -13.08
CA ASP A 322 -2.27 -4.01 -13.17
C ASP A 322 -2.53 -4.71 -14.51
N ASN A 323 -1.69 -5.68 -14.85
CA ASN A 323 -1.87 -6.56 -16.02
C ASN A 323 -2.63 -7.81 -15.58
N LEU A 324 -3.96 -7.69 -15.51
CA LEU A 324 -4.85 -8.71 -14.96
C LEU A 324 -4.97 -9.96 -15.84
N ASP A 325 -4.82 -9.80 -17.17
CA ASP A 325 -4.97 -10.91 -18.11
C ASP A 325 -3.66 -11.45 -18.69
N ARG A 326 -2.52 -10.85 -18.30
CA ARG A 326 -1.17 -11.18 -18.77
C ARG A 326 -1.01 -11.16 -20.30
N THR A 327 -1.89 -10.47 -21.03
CA THR A 327 -1.73 -10.26 -22.48
C THR A 327 -0.70 -9.17 -22.79
N GLY A 328 -0.20 -8.50 -21.74
CA GLY A 328 0.78 -7.44 -21.80
C GLY A 328 0.15 -6.07 -21.63
N GLY A 329 -1.14 -5.93 -21.98
CA GLY A 329 -1.94 -4.73 -21.68
C GLY A 329 -2.00 -4.45 -20.18
N LEU A 330 -2.15 -3.18 -19.82
CA LEU A 330 -2.52 -2.82 -18.46
C LEU A 330 -4.03 -2.58 -18.41
N GLU A 331 -4.63 -2.85 -17.27
CA GLU A 331 -6.03 -2.54 -17.00
C GLU A 331 -6.12 -1.53 -15.88
N LEU A 332 -6.96 -0.52 -16.05
CA LEU A 332 -7.40 0.32 -14.95
C LEU A 332 -8.56 -0.36 -14.23
N ILE A 333 -8.36 -0.71 -12.97
CA ILE A 333 -9.38 -1.24 -12.08
C ILE A 333 -9.90 -0.12 -11.19
N VAL A 334 -11.22 0.05 -11.21
CA VAL A 334 -11.93 1.02 -10.39
C VAL A 334 -12.86 0.27 -9.43
N PRO A 335 -12.49 0.14 -8.15
CA PRO A 335 -13.38 -0.31 -7.10
C PRO A 335 -14.46 0.74 -6.87
N ALA A 336 -15.72 0.35 -6.98
CA ALA A 336 -16.85 1.26 -6.94
C ALA A 336 -17.97 0.71 -6.04
N ILE A 337 -18.62 1.60 -5.29
CA ILE A 337 -19.82 1.28 -4.52
C ILE A 337 -20.97 2.07 -5.12
N GLU A 338 -22.07 1.37 -5.39
CA GLU A 338 -23.28 2.00 -5.92
C GLU A 338 -23.92 2.89 -4.84
N LEU A 339 -23.64 4.19 -4.89
CA LEU A 339 -24.19 5.19 -3.98
C LEU A 339 -25.30 5.99 -4.68
N GLY A 340 -26.49 5.91 -4.11
CA GLY A 340 -27.66 6.69 -4.49
C GLY A 340 -28.73 6.58 -3.41
N ILE A 341 -29.76 7.43 -3.45
CA ILE A 341 -30.81 7.43 -2.42
C ILE A 341 -31.50 6.06 -2.35
N ILE A 342 -31.81 5.46 -3.50
CA ILE A 342 -32.48 4.15 -3.58
C ILE A 342 -31.56 3.02 -3.08
N SER A 343 -30.29 3.00 -3.51
CA SER A 343 -29.34 1.98 -3.07
C SER A 343 -29.07 2.10 -1.56
N THR A 344 -28.91 3.32 -1.04
CA THR A 344 -28.73 3.58 0.40
C THR A 344 -29.90 3.07 1.23
N VAL A 345 -31.15 3.33 0.80
CA VAL A 345 -32.35 2.82 1.49
C VAL A 345 -32.39 1.29 1.44
N LYS A 346 -32.11 0.69 0.28
CA LYS A 346 -32.02 -0.77 0.13
C LYS A 346 -30.95 -1.36 1.05
N THR A 347 -29.80 -0.72 1.18
CA THR A 347 -28.73 -1.15 2.08
C THR A 347 -29.16 -1.08 3.53
N MET A 348 -29.81 0.00 3.98
CA MET A 348 -30.31 0.10 5.36
C MET A 348 -31.35 -0.97 5.69
N ILE A 349 -32.14 -1.42 4.70
CA ILE A 349 -33.13 -2.50 4.89
C ILE A 349 -32.46 -3.88 4.88
N THR A 350 -31.53 -4.13 3.95
CA THR A 350 -30.97 -5.47 3.70
C THR A 350 -29.67 -5.74 4.44
N GLY A 351 -29.00 -4.71 4.95
CA GLY A 351 -27.65 -4.76 5.50
C GLY A 351 -26.57 -5.08 4.46
N LYS A 352 -26.88 -5.02 3.15
CA LYS A 352 -25.98 -5.40 2.06
C LYS A 352 -25.95 -4.34 0.97
N THR A 353 -24.77 -4.12 0.40
CA THR A 353 -24.56 -3.27 -0.78
C THR A 353 -23.79 -4.05 -1.85
N ASP A 354 -24.02 -3.66 -3.10
CA ASP A 354 -23.28 -4.15 -4.23
C ASP A 354 -21.98 -3.34 -4.38
N PHE A 355 -20.85 -4.04 -4.34
CA PHE A 355 -19.54 -3.52 -4.64
C PHE A 355 -19.15 -3.98 -6.04
N HIS A 356 -18.55 -3.11 -6.84
CA HIS A 356 -18.18 -3.40 -8.21
C HIS A 356 -16.68 -3.22 -8.39
N LEU A 357 -16.02 -4.18 -9.03
CA LEU A 357 -14.74 -3.99 -9.67
C LEU A 357 -15.01 -3.72 -11.15
N LEU A 358 -14.77 -2.49 -11.57
CA LEU A 358 -14.89 -2.06 -12.97
C LEU A 358 -13.51 -2.18 -13.61
N VAL A 359 -13.38 -2.94 -14.69
CA VAL A 359 -12.10 -3.16 -15.38
C VAL A 359 -12.14 -2.45 -16.73
N TYR A 360 -11.24 -1.48 -16.94
CA TYR A 360 -11.07 -0.72 -18.16
C TYR A 360 -9.75 -1.12 -18.82
N PRO A 361 -9.78 -1.85 -19.95
CA PRO A 361 -8.57 -2.12 -20.72
C PRO A 361 -7.90 -0.81 -21.15
N ILE A 362 -6.58 -0.76 -21.07
CA ILE A 362 -5.77 0.36 -21.56
C ILE A 362 -5.22 0.00 -22.94
N ASP A 363 -5.43 0.87 -23.92
CA ASP A 363 -4.92 0.66 -25.28
C ASP A 363 -3.41 0.90 -25.37
N ASN A 364 -2.80 0.56 -26.52
CA ASN A 364 -1.36 0.73 -26.74
C ASN A 364 -0.90 2.21 -26.79
N LEU A 365 -1.79 3.18 -26.62
CA LEU A 365 -1.45 4.59 -26.45
C LEU A 365 -1.66 5.05 -25.00
N GLY A 366 -1.77 4.10 -24.05
CA GLY A 366 -1.92 4.37 -22.63
C GLY A 366 -3.33 4.82 -22.23
N ARG A 367 -4.32 4.74 -23.14
CA ARG A 367 -5.65 5.29 -22.89
C ARG A 367 -6.63 4.24 -22.36
N PRO A 368 -7.27 4.47 -21.20
CA PRO A 368 -8.34 3.60 -20.73
C PRO A 368 -9.54 3.59 -21.68
N ALA A 369 -10.20 2.44 -21.80
CA ALA A 369 -11.48 2.34 -22.49
C ALA A 369 -12.52 3.31 -21.91
N ARG A 370 -13.48 3.76 -22.73
CA ARG A 370 -14.56 4.66 -22.27
C ARG A 370 -15.63 3.97 -21.41
N GLU A 371 -15.76 2.66 -21.56
CA GLU A 371 -16.68 1.81 -20.81
C GLU A 371 -15.89 0.61 -20.27
N PRO A 372 -16.28 0.05 -19.11
CA PRO A 372 -15.57 -1.08 -18.54
C PRO A 372 -15.87 -2.34 -19.36
N ALA A 373 -14.83 -3.11 -19.66
CA ALA A 373 -14.97 -4.43 -20.29
C ALA A 373 -15.66 -5.43 -19.36
N VAL A 374 -15.41 -5.30 -18.04
CA VAL A 374 -16.02 -6.14 -17.01
C VAL A 374 -16.52 -5.29 -15.84
N ARG A 375 -17.74 -5.61 -15.38
CA ARG A 375 -18.32 -5.12 -14.12
C ARG A 375 -18.50 -6.31 -13.18
N ARG A 376 -17.47 -6.61 -12.37
CA ARG A 376 -17.51 -7.75 -11.44
C ARG A 376 -18.20 -7.33 -10.14
N LYS A 377 -19.33 -7.96 -9.86
CA LYS A 377 -20.14 -7.67 -8.67
C LYS A 377 -19.71 -8.55 -7.49
N LEU A 378 -19.39 -7.89 -6.38
CA LEU A 378 -19.12 -8.47 -5.07
C LEU A 378 -20.18 -7.97 -4.08
N SER A 379 -20.49 -8.74 -3.04
CA SER A 379 -21.42 -8.30 -1.99
C SER A 379 -20.63 -7.86 -0.77
N CYS A 380 -20.88 -6.65 -0.28
CA CYS A 380 -20.32 -6.16 0.97
C CYS A 380 -21.43 -5.81 1.97
N ARG A 381 -21.01 -5.61 3.22
CA ARG A 381 -21.85 -5.19 4.33
C ARG A 381 -21.21 -3.97 5.02
N PRO A 382 -21.53 -2.75 4.58
CA PRO A 382 -21.09 -1.53 5.25
C PRO A 382 -21.61 -1.47 6.70
N SER A 383 -20.80 -0.92 7.60
CA SER A 383 -21.16 -0.75 9.02
C SER A 383 -21.61 0.68 9.30
N PHE A 384 -22.91 0.93 9.34
CA PHE A 384 -23.48 2.27 9.59
C PHE A 384 -23.35 2.76 11.04
N ASP A 385 -22.86 1.91 11.95
CA ASP A 385 -22.52 2.30 13.32
C ASP A 385 -21.22 3.09 13.40
N GLN A 386 -20.41 3.05 12.34
CA GLN A 386 -19.14 3.79 12.24
C GLN A 386 -19.34 5.12 11.52
N ALA A 387 -18.45 6.07 11.84
CA ALA A 387 -18.36 7.35 11.17
C ALA A 387 -18.16 7.23 9.64
N ASN A 388 -17.36 6.25 9.22
CA ASN A 388 -17.15 5.89 7.83
C ASN A 388 -17.68 4.46 7.61
N PRO A 389 -18.87 4.28 7.01
CA PRO A 389 -19.51 2.97 6.90
C PRO A 389 -18.77 1.95 6.04
N THR A 390 -17.88 2.40 5.16
CA THR A 390 -17.11 1.52 4.26
C THR A 390 -15.70 1.25 4.79
N ALA A 391 -15.35 1.77 5.98
CA ALA A 391 -14.00 1.66 6.55
C ALA A 391 -13.55 0.24 6.89
N SER A 392 -14.41 -0.78 6.84
CA SER A 392 -14.05 -2.19 7.00
C SER A 392 -14.00 -2.96 5.67
N ILE A 393 -14.41 -2.34 4.57
CA ILE A 393 -14.36 -2.95 3.23
C ILE A 393 -12.95 -2.72 2.67
N ARG A 394 -12.32 -3.79 2.18
CA ARG A 394 -10.99 -3.74 1.56
C ARG A 394 -10.97 -4.60 0.31
N VAL A 395 -10.24 -4.14 -0.69
CA VAL A 395 -9.88 -4.93 -1.86
C VAL A 395 -8.38 -4.83 -2.05
N GLU A 396 -7.77 -5.98 -2.33
CA GLU A 396 -6.36 -6.14 -2.66
C GLU A 396 -6.29 -6.99 -3.94
N LEU A 397 -5.58 -6.48 -4.96
CA LEU A 397 -5.54 -7.04 -6.32
C LEU A 397 -4.13 -7.38 -6.80
N SER A 398 -3.10 -7.15 -5.98
CA SER A 398 -1.70 -7.32 -6.40
C SER A 398 -1.12 -8.72 -6.15
N GLY A 399 -1.88 -9.61 -5.51
CA GLY A 399 -1.39 -10.93 -5.12
C GLY A 399 -1.75 -12.01 -6.14
N ASP A 400 -0.83 -12.91 -6.43
CA ASP A 400 -1.06 -14.20 -7.12
C ASP A 400 -0.99 -15.31 -6.06
N TYR A 401 -2.12 -15.69 -5.46
CA TYR A 401 -2.12 -16.60 -4.31
C TYR A 401 -2.15 -18.07 -4.71
N ASP A 402 -2.60 -18.40 -5.94
CA ASP A 402 -2.65 -19.77 -6.44
C ASP A 402 -1.47 -20.16 -7.34
N GLY A 403 -0.67 -19.19 -7.79
CA GLY A 403 0.56 -19.38 -8.56
C GLY A 403 0.33 -19.57 -10.05
N ASP A 404 -0.85 -19.22 -10.57
CA ASP A 404 -1.13 -19.31 -12.00
C ASP A 404 -0.56 -18.15 -12.84
N GLY A 405 0.04 -17.17 -12.15
CA GLY A 405 0.64 -15.99 -12.74
C GLY A 405 -0.35 -14.84 -12.95
N LEU A 406 -1.65 -15.00 -12.73
CA LEU A 406 -2.64 -13.93 -12.84
C LEU A 406 -2.85 -13.27 -11.47
N PRO A 407 -3.05 -11.94 -11.42
CA PRO A 407 -3.43 -11.29 -10.17
C PRO A 407 -4.83 -11.76 -9.69
N ASP A 408 -4.88 -12.17 -8.43
CA ASP A 408 -6.06 -12.57 -7.68
C ASP A 408 -6.61 -11.42 -6.83
N VAL A 409 -7.86 -11.58 -6.37
CA VAL A 409 -8.54 -10.62 -5.50
C VAL A 409 -8.69 -11.16 -4.09
N ALA A 410 -8.16 -10.45 -3.09
CA ALA A 410 -8.54 -10.61 -1.70
C ALA A 410 -9.52 -9.50 -1.30
N PHE A 411 -10.72 -9.89 -0.86
CA PHE A 411 -11.83 -8.97 -0.59
C PHE A 411 -12.35 -9.14 0.85
N ALA A 412 -12.16 -8.11 1.68
CA ALA A 412 -12.79 -8.04 3.00
C ALA A 412 -14.18 -7.39 2.88
N ASP A 413 -15.22 -8.12 3.24
CA ASP A 413 -16.61 -7.75 2.97
C ASP A 413 -17.19 -6.68 3.93
N GLY A 414 -16.41 -6.28 4.93
CA GLY A 414 -16.82 -5.36 5.98
C GLY A 414 -17.53 -5.99 7.18
N ASN A 415 -17.79 -7.29 7.16
CA ASN A 415 -18.49 -8.06 8.19
C ASN A 415 -17.71 -9.33 8.59
N GLY A 416 -16.39 -9.24 8.58
CA GLY A 416 -15.51 -10.27 9.10
C GLY A 416 -15.30 -11.47 8.18
N GLN A 417 -15.60 -11.36 6.89
CA GLN A 417 -15.21 -12.36 5.90
C GLN A 417 -14.13 -11.80 4.97
N LEU A 418 -13.13 -12.64 4.68
CA LEU A 418 -12.13 -12.40 3.65
C LEU A 418 -12.32 -13.45 2.54
N SER A 419 -12.71 -13.01 1.35
CA SER A 419 -12.96 -13.86 0.19
C SER A 419 -11.84 -13.70 -0.84
N PHE A 420 -11.38 -14.81 -1.40
CA PHE A 420 -10.40 -14.84 -2.48
C PHE A 420 -11.06 -15.20 -3.80
N TYR A 421 -10.84 -14.42 -4.85
CA TYR A 421 -11.30 -14.68 -6.20
C TYR A 421 -10.10 -14.78 -7.12
N ARG A 422 -9.96 -15.89 -7.83
CA ARG A 422 -8.81 -16.08 -8.71
C ARG A 422 -8.88 -15.18 -9.93
N GLY A 423 -7.70 -14.85 -10.46
CA GLY A 423 -7.55 -14.37 -11.83
C GLY A 423 -8.20 -15.34 -12.83
N ALA A 424 -8.69 -14.82 -13.94
CA ALA A 424 -9.30 -15.63 -14.98
C ALA A 424 -8.99 -15.05 -16.36
N PRO A 425 -8.30 -15.79 -17.26
CA PRO A 425 -8.02 -15.30 -18.60
C PRO A 425 -9.30 -14.90 -19.33
N GLY A 426 -9.35 -13.67 -19.86
CA GLY A 426 -10.50 -13.14 -20.61
C GLY A 426 -11.72 -12.73 -19.79
N GLU A 427 -11.87 -13.20 -18.55
CA GLU A 427 -12.89 -12.73 -17.59
C GLU A 427 -12.32 -11.79 -16.51
N TYR A 428 -11.01 -11.57 -16.53
CA TYR A 428 -10.15 -10.89 -15.55
C TYR A 428 -10.16 -11.56 -14.16
N ILE A 429 -11.34 -11.70 -13.55
CA ILE A 429 -11.52 -12.21 -12.18
C ILE A 429 -12.69 -13.18 -12.18
N GLN A 430 -12.59 -14.31 -11.48
CA GLN A 430 -13.68 -15.28 -11.36
C GLN A 430 -14.96 -14.71 -10.71
N THR A 431 -16.11 -15.32 -11.04
CA THR A 431 -17.43 -14.91 -10.49
C THR A 431 -17.71 -15.43 -9.08
N LYS A 432 -17.01 -16.49 -8.65
CA LYS A 432 -17.22 -17.14 -7.36
C LYS A 432 -15.91 -17.10 -6.57
N ALA A 433 -16.04 -16.89 -5.26
CA ALA A 433 -14.89 -17.00 -4.38
C ALA A 433 -14.34 -18.43 -4.43
N SER A 434 -13.04 -18.55 -4.63
CA SER A 434 -12.29 -19.81 -4.54
C SER A 434 -12.05 -20.22 -3.09
N LEU A 435 -11.95 -19.23 -2.19
CA LEU A 435 -11.80 -19.44 -0.75
C LEU A 435 -12.53 -18.33 0.02
N VAL A 436 -13.12 -18.68 1.15
CA VAL A 436 -13.71 -17.72 2.09
C VAL A 436 -13.21 -18.07 3.48
N LEU A 437 -12.61 -17.08 4.15
CA LEU A 437 -12.07 -17.21 5.51
C LEU A 437 -12.83 -16.32 6.48
N ASP A 438 -13.08 -16.83 7.68
CA ASP A 438 -13.51 -16.02 8.82
C ASP A 438 -12.32 -15.15 9.28
N MET A 439 -12.45 -13.85 9.04
CA MET A 439 -11.43 -12.85 9.26
C MET A 439 -12.06 -11.61 9.91
N PRO A 440 -12.39 -11.65 11.21
CA PRO A 440 -13.05 -10.54 11.88
C PRO A 440 -12.12 -9.33 12.06
N ASP A 441 -12.67 -8.14 11.89
CA ASP A 441 -12.02 -6.84 12.08
C ASP A 441 -10.65 -6.66 11.37
N PRO A 442 -10.55 -6.95 10.05
CA PRO A 442 -9.34 -6.62 9.31
C PRO A 442 -9.24 -5.10 9.18
N ASP A 443 -8.09 -4.55 9.58
CA ASP A 443 -7.81 -3.12 9.46
C ASP A 443 -6.99 -2.84 8.20
N ARG A 444 -5.95 -3.64 7.98
CA ARG A 444 -5.06 -3.58 6.81
C ARG A 444 -4.80 -4.96 6.24
N LEU A 445 -4.78 -5.03 4.91
CA LEU A 445 -4.30 -6.16 4.13
C LEU A 445 -2.97 -5.74 3.50
N GLN A 446 -1.96 -6.61 3.54
CA GLN A 446 -0.66 -6.38 2.91
C GLN A 446 -0.21 -7.65 2.22
N VAL A 447 -0.04 -7.57 0.90
CA VAL A 447 0.56 -8.64 0.10
C VAL A 447 2.07 -8.64 0.29
N ALA A 448 2.65 -9.83 0.39
CA ALA A 448 4.09 -10.02 0.38
C ALA A 448 4.44 -11.46 -0.03
N SER A 449 5.66 -11.71 -0.51
CA SER A 449 6.21 -13.07 -0.60
C SER A 449 6.95 -13.38 0.71
N LEU A 450 6.36 -14.17 1.60
CA LEU A 450 6.99 -14.56 2.86
C LEU A 450 7.89 -15.78 2.68
N ASN A 451 7.40 -16.83 2.03
CA ASN A 451 8.11 -18.11 1.94
C ASN A 451 9.02 -18.25 0.70
N GLY A 452 8.95 -17.29 -0.24
CA GLY A 452 9.75 -17.29 -1.47
C GLY A 452 9.36 -18.36 -2.49
N ASP A 453 8.13 -18.89 -2.44
CA ASP A 453 7.69 -19.98 -3.32
C ASP A 453 7.16 -19.52 -4.69
N GLY A 454 7.22 -18.21 -4.96
CA GLY A 454 6.73 -17.59 -6.19
C GLY A 454 5.25 -17.22 -6.16
N ARG A 455 4.52 -17.59 -5.09
CA ARG A 455 3.16 -17.12 -4.82
C ARG A 455 3.17 -16.00 -3.81
N SER A 456 2.08 -15.27 -3.82
CA SER A 456 1.82 -14.18 -2.89
C SER A 456 1.21 -14.72 -1.60
N ASP A 457 1.68 -14.20 -0.47
CA ASP A 457 1.13 -14.41 0.85
C ASP A 457 0.37 -13.15 1.31
N LEU A 458 -0.40 -13.27 2.39
CA LEU A 458 -1.18 -12.14 2.92
C LEU A 458 -0.96 -11.93 4.41
N ILE A 459 -0.61 -10.70 4.78
CA ILE A 459 -0.57 -10.23 6.17
C ILE A 459 -1.84 -9.42 6.44
N VAL A 460 -2.60 -9.83 7.46
CA VAL A 460 -3.78 -9.12 7.95
C VAL A 460 -3.48 -8.51 9.30
N ILE A 461 -3.45 -7.19 9.38
CA ILE A 461 -3.37 -6.46 10.65
C ILE A 461 -4.79 -6.19 11.11
N HIS A 462 -5.15 -6.67 12.30
CA HIS A 462 -6.48 -6.49 12.85
C HIS A 462 -6.59 -5.20 13.66
N ARG A 463 -7.81 -4.68 13.77
CA ARG A 463 -8.08 -3.55 14.66
C ARG A 463 -7.67 -3.91 16.10
N ALA A 464 -6.93 -3.02 16.74
CA ALA A 464 -6.49 -3.23 18.12
C ALA A 464 -7.68 -3.32 19.08
N ASN A 465 -7.60 -4.22 20.06
CA ASN A 465 -8.58 -4.42 21.12
C ASN A 465 -7.88 -4.45 22.49
N ALA A 466 -8.35 -3.63 23.44
CA ALA A 466 -7.88 -3.61 24.83
C ALA A 466 -6.34 -3.58 25.03
N GLY A 467 -5.61 -2.89 24.14
CA GLY A 467 -4.14 -2.77 24.24
C GLY A 467 -3.35 -3.94 23.65
N SER A 468 -4.00 -4.79 22.85
CA SER A 468 -3.34 -5.75 21.97
C SER A 468 -3.85 -5.63 20.53
N CYS A 469 -3.05 -6.09 19.58
CA CYS A 469 -3.39 -6.18 18.17
C CYS A 469 -3.03 -7.58 17.69
N ARG A 470 -3.95 -8.23 16.99
CA ARG A 470 -3.68 -9.50 16.32
C ARG A 470 -3.13 -9.21 14.92
N VAL A 471 -2.09 -9.93 14.52
CA VAL A 471 -1.60 -9.98 13.14
C VAL A 471 -1.76 -11.41 12.65
N THR A 472 -2.51 -11.62 11.57
CA THR A 472 -2.69 -12.93 10.95
C THR A 472 -1.84 -13.02 9.70
N LEU A 473 -1.00 -14.05 9.61
CA LEU A 473 -0.19 -14.40 8.46
C LEU A 473 -0.87 -15.56 7.73
N LEU A 474 -1.18 -15.36 6.45
CA LEU A 474 -1.67 -16.38 5.55
C LEU A 474 -0.55 -16.69 4.55
N VAL A 475 0.21 -17.75 4.83
CA VAL A 475 1.34 -18.18 4.00
C VAL A 475 0.86 -19.30 3.09
N THR A 476 1.03 -19.18 1.79
CA THR A 476 0.60 -20.18 0.81
C THR A 476 1.28 -21.53 1.05
N ALA A 477 0.52 -22.62 0.93
CA ALA A 477 1.01 -23.96 1.23
C ALA A 477 1.79 -24.53 0.05
N ARG A 478 3.09 -24.83 0.19
CA ARG A 478 3.95 -25.31 -0.91
C ARG A 478 3.28 -26.47 -1.67
N ILE A 479 3.23 -26.38 -3.00
CA ILE A 479 2.75 -27.48 -3.84
C ILE A 479 3.81 -28.58 -3.78
N SER A 480 3.41 -29.75 -3.28
CA SER A 480 4.28 -30.93 -3.15
C SER A 480 4.61 -31.61 -4.47
#